data_AF-A0A2I0ID23-F1
#
_entry.id   AF-A0A2I0ID23-F1
#
_cell.length_a   1.000
_cell.length_b   1.000
_cell.length_c   1.000
_cell.angle_alpha   90.00
_cell.angle_beta   90.00
_cell.angle_gamma   90.00
#
_symmetry.space_group_name_H-M   'P 1'
#
loop_
_entity.id
_entity.type
_entity.pdbx_description
1 polymer ?
#
loop_
_entity_poly.entity_id
_entity_poly.type
_entity_poly.pdbx_seq_one_letter_code
_entity_poly.pdbx_strand_id
1 'polypeptide(L)'
;MKAVMRRRFAPSHYYLDLHLKLQNLKRGSKNVEEYHKEMEIAMIRANVEEDREATMAWFISGLNREIANIVELHHYVELEELVHRAMKVERQLKKGGRSSSRFESSNSNLKWTSKFEGHPRPYKLQWLNDSGEIRVNEQVLVAFRIGKYEDEVLCDVVPMQA
;
A
#
# COMPACT_ATOMS: atom_id res chain seq x y z
N MET A 1 29.63 16.93 -10.12
CA MET A 1 29.80 15.56 -10.68
C MET A 1 28.53 14.96 -11.28
N LYS A 2 27.33 15.10 -10.68
CA LYS A 2 26.07 14.47 -11.14
C LYS A 2 25.68 14.76 -12.60
N ALA A 3 25.96 15.97 -13.12
CA ALA A 3 25.68 16.32 -14.51
C ALA A 3 26.66 15.65 -15.51
N VAL A 4 27.94 15.56 -15.15
CA VAL A 4 28.98 14.94 -15.99
C VAL A 4 28.78 13.42 -16.09
N MET A 5 28.38 12.78 -14.99
CA MET A 5 28.05 11.35 -14.99
C MET A 5 26.80 11.06 -15.82
N ARG A 6 25.74 11.88 -15.71
CA ARG A 6 24.54 11.73 -16.55
C ARG A 6 24.87 11.87 -18.04
N ARG A 7 25.69 12.85 -18.43
CA ARG A 7 26.08 13.06 -19.83
C ARG A 7 26.92 11.92 -20.41
N ARG A 8 27.70 11.21 -19.59
CA ARG A 8 28.57 10.11 -20.05
C ARG A 8 27.91 8.73 -19.99
N PHE A 9 27.02 8.51 -19.03
CA PHE A 9 26.54 7.17 -18.70
C PHE A 9 25.02 6.99 -18.86
N ALA A 10 24.24 8.05 -19.05
CA ALA A 10 22.82 7.93 -19.37
C ALA A 10 22.64 7.81 -20.90
N PRO A 11 21.97 6.77 -21.40
CA PRO A 11 21.61 6.67 -22.81
C PRO A 11 20.80 7.89 -23.29
N SER A 12 20.92 8.26 -24.56
CA SER A 12 20.22 9.43 -25.14
C SER A 12 18.70 9.36 -25.03
N HIS A 13 18.13 8.15 -25.04
CA HIS A 13 16.69 7.89 -24.90
C HIS A 13 16.22 7.78 -23.45
N TYR A 14 17.14 7.77 -22.46
CA TYR A 14 16.80 7.60 -21.04
C TYR A 14 15.76 8.62 -20.54
N TYR A 15 15.90 9.87 -20.97
CA TYR A 15 14.96 10.94 -20.60
C TYR A 15 13.62 10.80 -21.32
N LEU A 16 13.60 10.35 -22.57
CA LEU A 16 12.37 10.10 -23.33
C LEU A 16 11.59 8.94 -22.70
N ASP A 17 12.26 7.85 -22.36
CA ASP A 17 11.67 6.69 -21.69
C ASP A 17 11.07 7.08 -20.34
N LEU A 18 11.73 7.98 -19.63
CA LEU A 18 11.28 8.46 -18.33
C LEU A 18 10.03 9.34 -18.46
N HIS A 19 9.99 10.24 -19.46
CA HIS A 19 8.79 11.03 -19.76
C HIS A 19 7.64 10.15 -20.26
N LEU A 20 7.91 9.17 -21.12
CA LEU A 20 6.92 8.20 -21.59
C LEU A 20 6.37 7.35 -20.43
N LYS A 21 7.24 6.93 -19.51
CA LYS A 21 6.84 6.20 -18.32
C LYS A 21 5.97 7.04 -17.39
N LEU A 22 6.24 8.33 -17.32
CA LEU A 22 5.50 9.27 -16.49
C LEU A 22 4.14 9.63 -17.11
N GLN A 23 4.09 9.86 -18.44
CA GLN A 23 2.84 10.08 -19.17
C GLN A 23 1.91 8.86 -19.17
N ASN A 24 2.47 7.65 -19.16
CA ASN A 24 1.70 6.42 -19.09
C ASN A 24 1.49 5.91 -17.66
N LEU A 25 1.86 6.69 -16.65
CA LEU A 25 1.68 6.32 -15.25
C LEU A 25 0.18 6.31 -14.94
N LYS A 26 -0.37 5.11 -14.83
CA LYS A 26 -1.78 4.88 -14.51
C LYS A 26 -1.86 4.11 -13.22
N ARG A 27 -2.90 4.39 -12.43
CA ARG A 27 -3.13 3.73 -11.14
C ARG A 27 -3.24 2.20 -11.23
N GLY A 28 -3.83 1.66 -12.30
CA GLY A 28 -3.99 0.21 -12.47
C GLY A 28 -4.72 -0.44 -11.29
N SER A 29 -4.15 -1.48 -10.68
CA SER A 29 -4.66 -2.14 -9.47
C SER A 29 -4.17 -1.53 -8.15
N LYS A 30 -3.35 -0.47 -8.21
CA LYS A 30 -2.72 0.14 -7.03
C LYS A 30 -3.68 1.07 -6.30
N ASN A 31 -3.43 1.26 -5.01
CA ASN A 31 -4.17 2.25 -4.22
C ASN A 31 -3.75 3.69 -4.59
N VAL A 32 -4.55 4.70 -4.22
CA VAL A 32 -4.24 6.11 -4.57
C VAL A 32 -2.91 6.58 -3.97
N GLU A 33 -2.56 6.10 -2.79
CA GLU A 33 -1.35 6.51 -2.06
C GLU A 33 -0.07 5.97 -2.72
N GLU A 34 -0.09 4.72 -3.17
CA GLU A 34 1.00 4.07 -3.89
C GLU A 34 1.18 4.67 -5.29
N TYR A 35 0.08 5.00 -5.96
CA TYR A 35 0.09 5.76 -7.21
C TYR A 35 0.72 7.16 -7.04
N HIS A 36 0.37 7.89 -5.97
CA HIS A 36 0.96 9.20 -5.67
C HIS A 36 2.48 9.11 -5.46
N LYS A 37 2.94 8.15 -4.64
CA LYS A 37 4.39 7.95 -4.39
C LYS A 37 5.16 7.64 -5.67
N GLU A 38 4.61 6.80 -6.55
CA GLU A 38 5.24 6.51 -7.83
C GLU A 38 5.31 7.72 -8.75
N MET A 39 4.26 8.55 -8.76
CA MET A 39 4.23 9.80 -9.52
C MET A 39 5.31 10.78 -9.02
N GLU A 40 5.43 10.98 -7.69
CA GLU A 40 6.47 11.83 -7.09
C GLU A 40 7.89 11.36 -7.46
N ILE A 41 8.14 10.04 -7.33
CA ILE A 41 9.44 9.45 -7.68
C ILE A 41 9.74 9.64 -9.17
N ALA A 42 8.73 9.48 -10.04
CA ALA A 42 8.89 9.66 -11.47
C ALA A 42 9.23 11.13 -11.81
N MET A 43 8.54 12.10 -11.21
CA MET A 43 8.78 13.53 -11.42
C MET A 43 10.20 13.94 -10.97
N ILE A 44 10.62 13.49 -9.78
CA ILE A 44 11.97 13.75 -9.25
C ILE A 44 13.05 13.19 -10.19
N ARG A 45 12.82 12.00 -10.77
CA ARG A 45 13.78 11.38 -11.69
C ARG A 45 13.84 12.11 -13.03
N ALA A 46 12.69 12.55 -13.54
CA ALA A 46 12.58 13.25 -14.81
C ALA A 46 13.17 14.66 -14.76
N ASN A 47 13.41 15.21 -13.55
CA ASN A 47 13.86 16.58 -13.32
C ASN A 47 12.92 17.59 -13.98
N VAL A 48 11.63 17.28 -13.92
CA VAL A 48 10.56 18.07 -14.52
C VAL A 48 10.18 19.16 -13.53
N GLU A 49 10.41 20.42 -13.90
CA GLU A 49 9.76 21.58 -13.27
C GLU A 49 8.46 21.80 -14.06
N GLU A 50 7.32 21.45 -13.47
CA GLU A 50 6.02 21.55 -14.12
C GLU A 50 5.09 22.52 -13.40
N ASP A 51 4.19 23.12 -14.18
CA ASP A 51 3.08 23.92 -13.66
C ASP A 51 2.19 23.05 -12.77
N ARG A 52 1.74 23.63 -11.65
CA ARG A 52 0.95 22.91 -10.64
C ARG A 52 -0.33 22.33 -11.25
N GLU A 53 -0.95 23.07 -12.15
CA GLU A 53 -2.15 22.69 -12.89
C GLU A 53 -1.92 21.51 -13.84
N ALA A 54 -0.74 21.42 -14.46
CA ALA A 54 -0.37 20.29 -15.31
C ALA A 54 -0.22 19.01 -14.49
N THR A 55 0.48 19.10 -13.35
CA THR A 55 0.65 17.97 -12.42
C THR A 55 -0.69 17.48 -11.88
N MET A 56 -1.60 18.39 -11.51
CA MET A 56 -2.94 18.05 -11.04
C MET A 56 -3.78 17.36 -12.12
N ALA A 57 -3.76 17.88 -13.36
CA ALA A 57 -4.47 17.28 -14.48
C ALA A 57 -3.95 15.88 -14.81
N TRP A 58 -2.63 15.66 -14.73
CA TRP A 58 -2.01 14.35 -14.90
C TRP A 58 -2.43 13.38 -13.81
N PHE A 59 -2.42 13.82 -12.55
CA PHE A 59 -2.87 13.00 -11.43
C PHE A 59 -4.30 12.50 -11.67
N ILE A 60 -5.22 13.40 -12.05
CA ILE A 60 -6.63 13.07 -12.33
C ILE A 60 -6.76 12.11 -13.52
N SER A 61 -6.00 12.36 -14.59
CA SER A 61 -6.03 11.53 -15.80
C SER A 61 -5.60 10.08 -15.56
N GLY A 62 -4.72 9.84 -14.58
CA GLY A 62 -4.31 8.48 -14.20
C GLY A 62 -5.16 7.84 -13.10
N LEU A 63 -6.12 8.55 -12.50
CA LEU A 63 -7.11 7.99 -11.56
C LEU A 63 -8.18 7.17 -12.30
N ASN A 64 -8.84 6.28 -11.56
CA ASN A 64 -10.01 5.57 -12.07
C ASN A 64 -11.17 6.55 -12.32
N ARG A 65 -11.92 6.37 -13.41
CA ARG A 65 -12.96 7.31 -13.88
C ARG A 65 -14.00 7.64 -12.82
N GLU A 66 -14.39 6.67 -12.00
CA GLU A 66 -15.34 6.88 -10.89
C GLU A 66 -14.80 7.82 -9.81
N ILE A 67 -13.49 7.79 -9.56
CA ILE A 67 -12.84 8.64 -8.56
C ILE A 67 -12.52 10.00 -9.16
N ALA A 68 -12.02 10.04 -10.40
CA ALA A 68 -11.75 11.27 -11.14
C ALA A 68 -13.00 12.17 -11.20
N ASN A 69 -14.14 11.63 -11.62
CA ASN A 69 -15.40 12.38 -11.72
C ASN A 69 -15.84 12.99 -10.38
N ILE A 70 -15.61 12.31 -9.25
CA ILE A 70 -16.02 12.82 -7.94
C ILE A 70 -15.03 13.89 -7.46
N VAL A 71 -13.74 13.68 -7.67
CA VAL A 71 -12.69 14.59 -7.21
C VAL A 71 -12.68 15.87 -8.04
N GLU A 72 -12.96 15.80 -9.34
CA GLU A 72 -13.04 16.93 -10.27
C GLU A 72 -14.17 17.92 -9.91
N LEU A 73 -15.24 17.43 -9.28
CA LEU A 73 -16.35 18.27 -8.80
C LEU A 73 -16.03 19.07 -7.53
N HIS A 74 -14.92 18.77 -6.86
CA HIS A 74 -14.51 19.49 -5.66
C HIS A 74 -13.51 20.59 -6.02
N HIS A 75 -13.58 21.72 -5.33
CA HIS A 75 -12.53 22.73 -5.41
C HIS A 75 -11.26 22.22 -4.71
N TYR A 76 -10.13 22.30 -5.41
CA TYR A 76 -8.80 22.04 -4.89
C TYR A 76 -7.84 23.06 -5.54
N VAL A 77 -6.85 23.51 -4.78
CA VAL A 77 -5.84 24.46 -5.26
C VAL A 77 -4.47 23.79 -5.38
N GLU A 78 -4.19 22.80 -4.54
CA GLU A 78 -2.91 22.10 -4.45
C GLU A 78 -3.05 20.61 -4.74
N LEU A 79 -1.97 20.00 -5.23
CA LEU A 79 -1.92 18.56 -5.50
C LEU A 79 -2.17 17.72 -4.23
N GLU A 80 -1.68 18.17 -3.08
CA GLU A 80 -1.85 17.47 -1.80
C GLU A 80 -3.34 17.37 -1.40
N GLU A 81 -4.10 18.43 -1.63
CA GLU A 81 -5.54 18.46 -1.35
C GLU A 81 -6.30 17.52 -2.29
N LEU A 82 -5.93 17.54 -3.57
CA LEU A 82 -6.47 16.65 -4.60
C LEU A 82 -6.24 15.17 -4.23
N VAL A 83 -5.04 14.82 -3.79
CA VAL A 83 -4.66 13.46 -3.35
C VAL A 83 -5.48 13.05 -2.12
N HIS A 84 -5.59 13.92 -1.11
CA HIS A 84 -6.36 13.63 0.09
C HIS A 84 -7.84 13.37 -0.23
N ARG A 85 -8.44 14.19 -1.11
CA ARG A 85 -9.81 14.01 -1.58
C ARG A 85 -9.96 12.69 -2.35
N ALA A 86 -9.03 12.37 -3.26
CA ALA A 86 -9.03 11.10 -3.98
C ALA A 86 -8.94 9.87 -3.05
N MET A 87 -8.10 9.92 -2.01
CA MET A 87 -8.01 8.87 -0.99
C MET A 87 -9.33 8.72 -0.21
N LYS A 88 -9.98 9.84 0.12
CA LYS A 88 -11.28 9.83 0.81
C LYS A 88 -12.36 9.19 -0.05
N VAL A 89 -12.41 9.53 -1.34
CA VAL A 89 -13.35 8.94 -2.31
C VAL A 89 -13.07 7.45 -2.51
N GLU A 90 -11.80 7.02 -2.63
CA GLU A 90 -11.43 5.61 -2.70
C GLU A 90 -11.93 4.82 -1.47
N ARG A 91 -11.74 5.38 -0.26
CA ARG A 91 -12.25 4.78 0.98
C ARG A 91 -13.78 4.72 1.00
N GLN A 92 -14.47 5.71 0.43
CA GLN A 92 -15.93 5.73 0.34
C GLN A 92 -16.47 4.74 -0.68
N LEU A 93 -15.86 4.59 -1.85
CA LEU A 93 -16.26 3.56 -2.83
C LEU A 93 -16.04 2.15 -2.29
N LYS A 94 -14.96 1.92 -1.54
CA LYS A 94 -14.72 0.66 -0.82
C LYS A 94 -15.76 0.35 0.27
N LYS A 95 -16.39 1.40 0.82
CA LYS A 95 -17.51 1.30 1.78
C LYS A 95 -18.88 1.20 1.10
N GLY A 96 -19.07 1.86 -0.06
CA GLY A 96 -20.33 1.97 -0.81
C GLY A 96 -20.67 0.74 -1.68
N GLY A 97 -19.68 -0.09 -2.04
CA GLY A 97 -19.92 -1.42 -2.65
C GLY A 97 -20.54 -2.47 -1.70
N ARG A 98 -21.18 -2.03 -0.60
CA ARG A 98 -21.93 -2.85 0.35
C ARG A 98 -23.30 -2.21 0.59
N SER A 99 -24.25 -2.53 -0.26
CA SER A 99 -25.69 -2.48 0.03
C SER A 99 -26.30 -3.43 -1.00
N SER A 100 -26.61 -4.69 -0.71
CA SER A 100 -27.54 -5.17 0.31
C SER A 100 -27.22 -6.63 0.62
N SER A 101 -26.88 -6.95 1.87
CA SER A 101 -27.19 -8.26 2.40
C SER A 101 -27.74 -8.03 3.80
N ARG A 102 -28.96 -8.52 3.97
CA ARG A 102 -29.80 -8.41 5.15
C ARG A 102 -28.98 -8.53 6.43
N PHE A 103 -29.33 -7.69 7.38
CA PHE A 103 -29.02 -7.88 8.79
C PHE A 103 -29.51 -9.28 9.21
N GLU A 104 -28.60 -10.22 9.27
CA GLU A 104 -28.74 -11.45 10.06
C GLU A 104 -27.63 -11.44 11.08
N SER A 105 -28.01 -11.04 12.30
CA SER A 105 -27.21 -11.19 13.50
C SER A 105 -26.98 -12.67 13.78
N SER A 106 -25.95 -13.22 13.16
CA SER A 106 -25.30 -14.43 13.66
C SER A 106 -24.20 -13.99 14.61
N ASN A 107 -24.56 -13.94 15.89
CA ASN A 107 -23.63 -13.78 17.00
C ASN A 107 -22.77 -15.06 17.11
N SER A 108 -21.76 -15.21 16.25
CA SER A 108 -20.73 -16.22 16.47
C SER A 108 -19.69 -15.65 17.41
N ASN A 109 -19.82 -16.01 18.69
CA ASN A 109 -18.71 -15.98 19.62
C ASN A 109 -17.56 -16.76 18.97
N LEU A 110 -16.58 -16.05 18.40
CA LEU A 110 -15.30 -16.62 18.01
C LEU A 110 -14.61 -17.07 19.29
N LYS A 111 -14.91 -18.30 19.70
CA LYS A 111 -14.24 -19.00 20.78
C LYS A 111 -12.83 -19.27 20.28
N TRP A 112 -11.88 -18.45 20.72
CA TRP A 112 -10.45 -18.62 20.48
C TRP A 112 -10.02 -19.94 21.12
N THR A 113 -10.08 -21.04 20.38
CA THR A 113 -9.40 -22.29 20.74
C THR A 113 -8.31 -22.52 19.73
N SER A 114 -7.27 -21.68 19.78
CA SER A 114 -6.06 -21.90 19.00
C SER A 114 -5.38 -23.15 19.55
N LYS A 115 -5.34 -24.23 18.76
CA LYS A 115 -4.59 -25.43 19.12
C LYS A 115 -3.11 -25.10 18.90
N PHE A 116 -2.31 -25.16 19.97
CA PHE A 116 -0.87 -25.09 19.87
C PHE A 116 -0.36 -26.41 19.31
N GLU A 117 0.44 -26.34 18.25
CA GLU A 117 1.06 -27.49 17.62
C GLU A 117 2.58 -27.43 17.81
N GLY A 118 3.21 -28.58 18.01
CA GLY A 118 4.67 -28.67 18.12
C GLY A 118 5.32 -28.27 16.79
N HIS A 119 6.30 -27.38 16.84
CA HIS A 119 7.00 -26.90 15.65
C HIS A 119 7.76 -28.08 14.99
N PRO A 120 7.56 -28.36 13.69
CA PRO A 120 8.15 -29.55 13.03
C PRO A 120 9.69 -29.53 12.98
N ARG A 121 10.30 -28.33 13.09
CA ARG A 121 11.75 -28.13 13.20
C ARG A 121 12.13 -27.07 14.26
N PRO A 122 12.14 -27.40 15.55
CA PRO A 122 12.41 -26.42 16.61
C PRO A 122 13.78 -25.77 16.42
N TYR A 123 13.86 -24.46 16.64
CA TYR A 123 15.08 -23.69 16.43
C TYR A 123 15.33 -22.64 17.53
N LYS A 124 16.53 -22.07 17.52
CA LYS A 124 17.04 -21.17 18.55
C LYS A 124 17.18 -19.75 17.99
N LEU A 125 16.58 -18.77 18.67
CA LEU A 125 16.66 -17.35 18.37
C LEU A 125 17.73 -16.68 19.25
N GLN A 126 19.01 -16.93 18.93
CA GLN A 126 20.14 -16.37 19.69
C GLN A 126 20.32 -14.87 19.52
N TRP A 127 19.81 -14.29 18.43
CA TRP A 127 19.93 -12.85 18.13
C TRP A 127 18.89 -12.00 18.86
N LEU A 128 17.89 -12.61 19.51
CA LEU A 128 16.75 -11.89 20.07
C LEU A 128 17.02 -11.40 21.52
N ASN A 129 17.98 -11.97 22.24
CA ASN A 129 18.33 -11.52 23.59
C ASN A 129 19.79 -11.88 23.94
N ASP A 130 20.53 -10.91 24.50
CA ASP A 130 21.93 -11.08 24.95
C ASP A 130 22.07 -11.94 26.21
N SER A 131 20.95 -12.26 26.88
CA SER A 131 20.91 -12.87 28.22
C SER A 131 20.32 -14.28 28.30
N GLY A 132 19.89 -14.90 27.19
CA GLY A 132 19.36 -16.26 27.25
C GLY A 132 18.83 -16.80 25.93
N GLU A 133 19.13 -18.07 25.66
CA GLU A 133 18.74 -18.81 24.47
C GLU A 133 17.21 -18.96 24.37
N ILE A 134 16.57 -18.17 23.51
CA ILE A 134 15.14 -18.27 23.22
C ILE A 134 14.90 -19.42 22.23
N ARG A 135 14.05 -20.38 22.59
CA ARG A 135 13.73 -21.54 21.75
C ARG A 135 12.31 -21.41 21.21
N VAL A 136 12.17 -21.54 19.89
CA VAL A 136 10.89 -21.68 19.21
C VAL A 136 10.62 -23.17 19.04
N ASN A 137 9.64 -23.67 19.77
CA ASN A 137 9.25 -25.09 19.81
C ASN A 137 7.78 -25.32 19.45
N GLU A 138 7.00 -24.25 19.31
CA GLU A 138 5.56 -24.29 19.09
C GLU A 138 5.15 -23.33 17.97
N GLN A 139 4.11 -23.73 17.24
CA GLN A 139 3.42 -22.91 16.27
C GLN A 139 1.94 -22.89 16.61
N VAL A 140 1.28 -21.81 16.23
CA VAL A 140 -0.15 -21.65 16.42
C VAL A 140 -0.77 -21.04 15.18
N LEU A 141 -1.87 -21.62 14.74
CA LEU A 141 -2.67 -21.04 13.66
C LEU A 141 -3.47 -19.87 14.24
N VAL A 142 -3.13 -18.66 13.82
CA VAL A 142 -3.81 -17.44 14.23
C VAL A 142 -4.79 -17.07 13.13
N ALA A 143 -6.06 -17.32 13.38
CA ALA A 143 -7.14 -16.75 12.58
C ALA A 143 -7.28 -15.27 12.93
N PHE A 144 -7.24 -14.40 11.93
CA PHE A 144 -7.45 -12.97 12.12
C PHE A 144 -8.41 -12.41 11.09
N ARG A 145 -9.02 -11.29 11.46
CA ARG A 145 -10.02 -10.63 10.62
C ARG A 145 -9.79 -9.14 10.55
N ILE A 146 -9.46 -8.65 9.36
CA ILE A 146 -9.29 -7.21 9.09
C ILE A 146 -10.45 -6.77 8.21
N GLY A 147 -11.49 -6.25 8.86
CA GLY A 147 -12.72 -5.86 8.19
C GLY A 147 -13.48 -7.08 7.64
N LYS A 148 -13.38 -7.32 6.32
CA LYS A 148 -13.99 -8.47 5.62
C LYS A 148 -13.00 -9.56 5.26
N TYR A 149 -11.72 -9.27 5.42
CA TYR A 149 -10.66 -10.22 5.12
C TYR A 149 -10.55 -11.16 6.30
N GLU A 150 -10.71 -12.44 6.04
CA GLU A 150 -10.56 -13.53 7.00
C GLU A 150 -9.44 -14.41 6.47
N ASP A 151 -8.46 -14.67 7.33
CA ASP A 151 -7.28 -15.44 6.96
C ASP A 151 -6.69 -16.12 8.20
N GLU A 152 -5.90 -17.15 7.96
CA GLU A 152 -5.29 -18.00 8.97
C GLU A 152 -3.80 -18.08 8.70
N VAL A 153 -3.00 -17.57 9.63
CA VAL A 153 -1.54 -17.59 9.51
C VAL A 153 -0.95 -18.47 10.58
N LEU A 154 -0.06 -19.37 10.17
CA LEU A 154 0.74 -20.19 11.08
C LEU A 154 1.86 -19.32 11.64
N CYS A 155 1.80 -19.02 12.93
CA CYS A 155 2.74 -18.16 13.63
C CYS A 155 3.61 -18.98 14.57
N ASP A 156 4.91 -18.65 14.61
CA ASP A 156 5.84 -19.17 15.61
C ASP A 156 5.58 -18.51 16.96
N VAL A 157 5.54 -19.32 18.02
CA VAL A 157 5.34 -18.83 19.39
C VAL A 157 6.70 -18.57 20.03
N VAL A 158 6.89 -17.35 20.52
CA VAL A 158 8.08 -16.94 21.26
C VAL A 158 7.66 -16.55 22.69
N PRO A 159 8.23 -17.16 23.73
CA PRO A 159 7.95 -16.76 25.11
C PRO A 159 8.47 -15.34 25.36
N MET A 160 7.58 -14.44 25.77
CA MET A 160 7.94 -13.09 26.20
C MET A 160 7.90 -13.04 27.73
N GLN A 161 8.92 -12.49 28.36
CA GLN A 161 8.90 -12.18 29.79
C GLN A 161 8.13 -10.87 29.99
N ALA A 162 7.16 -10.86 30.91
CA ALA A 162 6.37 -9.69 31.27
C ALA A 162 6.96 -8.96 32.49
#